data_AF-A0A5D2U721-F1
#
_entry.id   AF-A0A5D2U721-F1
#
_cell.length_a   1.000
_cell.length_b   1.000
_cell.length_c   1.000
_cell.angle_alpha   90.00
_cell.angle_beta   90.00
_cell.angle_gamma   90.00
#
_symmetry.space_group_name_H-M   'P 1'
#
loop_
_entity.id
_entity.type
_entity.pdbx_description
1 polymer ?
#
loop_
_entity_poly.entity_id
_entity_poly.type
_entity_poly.pdbx_seq_one_letter_code
_entity_poly.pdbx_strand_id
1 'polypeptide(L)'
;MKPGDPIILGNRSAAYMRISLFLKHRSPIASEYRQLSGLDMTTLAELALKDAEKLMSLQNDAVRSYILKANALILLERYEMARDIILSGLQVDPSSNILQASLRNLERMPSSLIRTRGHDRLERTDDFDCTLCLKLLYEPITTPCGHSFCRSCLFQTMDRSNKCPLCRTVLFISPRTCAISVTLNNIIQRIFPQEYAERRSEQDSLINFGNDLIPLFVMDVVIPCQKFPLHIFEPRYRLMVRRIMEGNHRMGMVIRDPATDAIADFACEVEITECEPLPDGRFVLEIESRRRFRILRSWDQDGYRMAEVEWVQDIPPRDATDREDLQELTNNAAAHARSWLSTVKASTRDRRKLEAIYNVEAMMPNPQDPERFSFWLATLSNRRPSERLELLRIRDTAERIRRGLIYLGAESPGCRVQ
;
A
#
# COMPACT_ATOMS: atom_id res chain seq x y z
N MET A 1 39.88 34.47 -24.31
CA MET A 1 40.03 33.04 -24.68
C MET A 1 39.31 32.80 -25.99
N LYS A 2 39.91 32.11 -26.96
CA LYS A 2 39.25 31.82 -28.25
C LYS A 2 38.17 30.74 -28.04
N PRO A 3 36.90 30.98 -28.39
CA PRO A 3 35.87 29.96 -28.30
C PRO A 3 36.16 28.84 -29.30
N GLY A 4 36.55 27.66 -28.80
CA GLY A 4 36.87 26.50 -29.64
C GLY A 4 38.30 25.97 -29.54
N ASP A 5 39.11 26.49 -28.61
CA ASP A 5 40.41 25.89 -28.30
C ASP A 5 40.22 24.43 -27.79
N PRO A 6 40.82 23.42 -28.44
CA PRO A 6 40.69 22.00 -28.04
C PRO A 6 41.10 21.74 -26.58
N ILE A 7 42.09 22.47 -26.07
CA ILE A 7 42.56 22.33 -24.67
C ILE A 7 41.47 22.83 -23.72
N ILE A 8 40.83 23.96 -24.05
CA ILE A 8 39.75 24.54 -23.24
C ILE A 8 38.52 23.62 -23.27
N LEU A 9 38.12 23.13 -24.45
CA LEU A 9 36.99 22.21 -24.60
C LEU A 9 37.20 20.92 -23.81
N GLY A 10 38.39 20.30 -23.93
CA GLY A 10 38.72 19.08 -23.21
C GLY A 10 38.76 19.28 -21.70
N ASN A 11 39.33 20.39 -21.22
CA ASN A 11 39.38 20.68 -19.79
C ASN A 11 38.00 21.02 -19.21
N ARG A 12 37.16 21.72 -19.97
CA ARG A 12 35.80 22.09 -19.55
C ARG A 12 34.88 20.87 -19.52
N SER A 13 34.91 20.02 -20.54
CA SER A 13 34.20 18.74 -20.56
C SER A 13 34.60 17.86 -19.35
N ALA A 14 35.91 17.71 -19.09
CA ALA A 14 36.40 16.96 -17.93
C ALA A 14 35.99 17.59 -16.58
N ALA A 15 35.94 18.92 -16.49
CA ALA A 15 35.47 19.61 -15.29
C ALA A 15 34.00 19.34 -15.01
N TYR A 16 33.13 19.46 -16.02
CA TYR A 16 31.71 19.16 -15.89
C TYR A 16 31.45 17.71 -15.48
N MET A 17 32.17 16.74 -16.07
CA MET A 17 32.06 15.33 -15.67
C MET A 17 32.47 15.09 -14.22
N ARG A 18 33.55 15.73 -13.75
CA ARG A 18 33.98 15.60 -12.35
C ARG A 18 32.96 16.15 -11.37
N ILE A 19 32.34 17.29 -11.69
CA ILE A 19 31.28 17.87 -10.86
C ILE A 19 30.04 16.96 -10.89
N SER A 20 29.66 16.46 -12.06
CA SER A 20 28.54 15.52 -12.21
C SER A 20 28.76 14.24 -11.39
N LEU A 21 29.96 13.63 -11.47
CA LEU A 21 30.34 12.47 -10.66
C LEU A 21 30.34 12.76 -9.16
N PHE A 22 30.83 13.93 -8.75
CA PHE A 22 30.80 14.36 -7.36
C PHE A 22 29.37 14.46 -6.83
N LEU A 23 28.45 15.02 -7.64
CA LEU A 23 27.03 15.08 -7.29
C LEU A 23 26.39 13.68 -7.24
N LYS A 24 26.77 12.77 -8.15
CA LYS A 24 26.27 11.38 -8.18
C LYS A 24 26.64 10.58 -6.92
N HIS A 25 27.83 10.80 -6.36
CA HIS A 25 28.32 10.05 -5.19
C HIS A 25 28.09 10.79 -3.87
N ARG A 26 27.39 11.92 -3.87
CA ARG A 26 27.09 12.67 -2.64
C ARG A 26 26.11 11.87 -1.77
N SER A 27 26.40 11.77 -0.47
CA SER A 27 25.50 11.07 0.46
C SER A 27 24.16 11.81 0.61
N PRO A 28 23.03 11.09 0.75
CA PRO A 28 21.72 11.69 0.99
C PRO A 28 21.71 12.63 2.21
N ILE A 29 22.38 12.23 3.30
CA ILE A 29 22.51 13.00 4.54
C ILE A 29 23.09 14.39 4.27
N ALA A 30 24.10 14.50 3.40
CA ALA A 30 24.71 15.79 3.10
C ALA A 30 23.76 16.76 2.37
N SER A 31 22.76 16.24 1.64
CA SER A 31 21.78 17.04 0.90
C SER A 31 20.68 17.62 1.78
N GLU A 32 20.44 17.05 2.96
CA GLU A 32 19.47 17.56 3.94
C GLU A 32 19.96 18.86 4.62
N TYR A 33 21.26 18.97 4.89
CA TYR A 33 21.83 20.11 5.64
C TYR A 33 22.38 21.25 4.76
N ARG A 34 22.56 21.02 3.46
CA ARG A 34 23.06 22.05 2.52
C ARG A 34 22.44 21.87 1.15
N GLN A 35 21.46 22.73 0.84
CA GLN A 35 20.86 22.84 -0.48
C GLN A 35 21.93 23.11 -1.56
N LEU A 36 21.82 22.44 -2.70
CA LEU A 36 22.66 22.73 -3.86
C LEU A 36 22.14 23.98 -4.56
N SER A 37 23.01 24.97 -4.71
CA SER A 37 22.80 26.10 -5.62
C SER A 37 23.67 25.88 -6.86
N GLY A 38 23.08 25.61 -8.01
CA GLY A 38 23.81 25.39 -9.26
C GLY A 38 23.05 24.50 -10.27
N LEU A 39 23.74 24.13 -11.36
CA LEU A 39 23.25 23.19 -12.36
C LEU A 39 23.16 21.78 -11.77
N ASP A 40 22.15 21.02 -12.19
CA ASP A 40 21.99 19.63 -11.79
C ASP A 40 22.98 18.69 -12.50
N MET A 41 23.04 17.44 -12.03
CA MET A 41 23.97 16.42 -12.52
C MET A 41 23.81 16.16 -14.02
N THR A 42 22.57 16.10 -14.49
CA THR A 42 22.21 15.80 -15.89
C THR A 42 22.63 16.95 -16.80
N THR A 43 22.32 18.19 -16.42
CA THR A 43 22.70 19.39 -17.19
C THR A 43 24.23 19.49 -17.31
N LEU A 44 24.97 19.17 -16.24
CA LEU A 44 26.44 19.12 -16.28
C LEU A 44 26.94 18.03 -17.24
N ALA A 45 26.33 16.84 -17.24
CA ALA A 45 26.71 15.76 -18.14
C ALA A 45 26.39 16.10 -19.62
N GLU A 46 25.28 16.79 -19.90
CA GLU A 46 24.95 17.29 -21.24
C GLU A 46 25.91 18.37 -21.74
N LEU A 47 26.30 19.31 -20.87
CA LEU A 47 27.33 20.29 -21.18
C LEU A 47 28.69 19.63 -21.44
N ALA A 48 29.03 18.58 -20.68
CA ALA A 48 30.23 17.80 -20.91
C ALA A 48 30.21 17.08 -22.26
N LEU A 49 29.06 16.51 -22.65
CA LEU A 49 28.87 15.84 -23.93
C LEU A 49 29.04 16.83 -25.09
N LYS A 50 28.39 17.99 -25.02
CA LYS A 50 28.48 19.04 -26.04
C LYS A 50 29.92 19.48 -26.31
N ASP A 51 30.71 19.65 -25.26
CA ASP A 51 32.12 20.01 -25.40
C ASP A 51 32.97 18.85 -25.91
N ALA A 52 32.67 17.61 -25.51
CA ALA A 52 33.35 16.42 -25.99
C ALA A 52 33.09 16.16 -27.48
N GLU A 53 31.86 16.38 -27.95
CA GLU A 53 31.50 16.27 -29.37
C GLU A 53 32.21 17.32 -30.22
N LYS A 54 32.24 18.56 -29.75
CA LYS A 54 32.97 19.63 -30.42
C LYS A 54 34.49 19.40 -30.41
N LEU A 55 35.03 18.79 -29.35
CA LEU A 55 36.43 18.39 -29.32
C LEU A 55 36.70 17.26 -30.31
N MET A 56 35.84 16.25 -30.38
CA MET A 56 35.97 15.12 -31.30
C MET A 56 35.89 15.56 -32.76
N SER A 57 35.07 16.58 -33.08
CA SER A 57 35.02 17.15 -34.43
C SER A 57 36.30 17.92 -34.82
N LEU A 58 37.09 18.37 -33.84
CA LEU A 58 38.35 19.10 -34.05
C LEU A 58 39.58 18.20 -33.95
N GLN A 59 39.50 17.12 -33.16
CA GLN A 59 40.57 16.18 -32.86
C GLN A 59 40.00 14.75 -32.86
N ASN A 60 39.70 14.24 -34.05
CA ASN A 60 39.23 12.87 -34.28
C ASN A 60 40.35 11.82 -34.19
N ASP A 61 41.61 12.22 -34.30
CA ASP A 61 42.75 11.28 -34.17
C ASP A 61 43.22 11.10 -32.72
N ALA A 62 42.68 11.89 -31.78
CA ALA A 62 43.09 11.87 -30.38
C ALA A 62 42.17 10.98 -29.53
N VAL A 63 42.72 9.91 -28.95
CA VAL A 63 42.00 8.99 -28.03
C VAL A 63 41.25 9.72 -26.91
N ARG A 64 41.78 10.86 -26.46
CA ARG A 64 41.17 11.69 -25.42
C ARG A 64 39.76 12.16 -25.78
N SER A 65 39.46 12.48 -27.04
CA SER A 65 38.14 12.95 -27.44
C SER A 65 37.08 11.85 -27.30
N TYR A 66 37.43 10.61 -27.69
CA TYR A 66 36.61 9.42 -27.50
C TYR A 66 36.36 9.11 -26.01
N ILE A 67 37.39 9.19 -25.18
CA ILE A 67 37.26 8.97 -23.72
C ILE A 67 36.27 9.97 -23.11
N LEU A 68 36.41 11.27 -23.43
CA LEU A 68 35.54 12.30 -22.86
C LEU A 68 34.09 12.13 -23.32
N LYS A 69 33.87 11.82 -24.60
CA LYS A 69 32.52 11.60 -25.14
C LYS A 69 31.87 10.35 -24.55
N ALA A 70 32.60 9.24 -24.48
CA ALA A 70 32.11 8.00 -23.88
C ALA A 70 31.73 8.19 -22.41
N ASN A 71 32.58 8.85 -21.62
CA ASN A 71 32.31 9.10 -20.21
C ASN A 71 31.10 10.02 -19.99
N ALA A 72 30.92 11.03 -20.85
CA ALA A 72 29.73 11.88 -20.78
C ALA A 72 28.45 11.09 -21.11
N LEU A 73 28.49 10.20 -22.10
CA LEU A 73 27.37 9.31 -22.44
C LEU A 73 27.05 8.32 -21.32
N ILE A 74 28.07 7.78 -20.64
CA ILE A 74 27.89 6.90 -19.47
C ILE A 74 27.21 7.66 -18.31
N LEU A 75 27.57 8.92 -18.07
CA LEU A 75 26.92 9.74 -17.04
C LEU A 75 25.44 10.02 -17.36
N LEU A 76 25.10 10.09 -18.64
CA LEU A 76 23.72 10.22 -19.13
C LEU A 76 23.00 8.88 -19.29
N GLU A 77 23.61 7.77 -18.84
CA GLU A 77 23.07 6.41 -18.93
C GLU A 77 22.78 5.96 -20.37
N ARG A 78 23.47 6.55 -21.36
CA ARG A 78 23.36 6.21 -22.80
C ARG A 78 24.42 5.18 -23.18
N TYR A 79 24.33 3.99 -22.58
CA TYR A 79 25.38 2.98 -22.60
C TYR A 79 25.69 2.39 -23.97
N GLU A 80 24.69 2.22 -24.84
CA GLU A 80 24.89 1.69 -26.19
C GLU A 80 25.72 2.65 -27.04
N MET A 81 25.36 3.93 -27.07
CA MET A 81 26.14 4.95 -27.75
C MET A 81 27.54 5.11 -27.14
N ALA A 82 27.68 4.99 -25.82
CA ALA A 82 28.99 5.01 -25.17
C ALA A 82 29.87 3.85 -25.63
N ARG A 83 29.29 2.64 -25.76
CA ARG A 83 29.98 1.44 -26.26
C ARG A 83 30.46 1.64 -27.69
N ASP A 84 29.62 2.17 -28.58
CA ASP A 84 30.01 2.42 -29.98
C ASP A 84 31.17 3.41 -30.07
N ILE A 85 31.13 4.50 -29.29
CA ILE A 85 32.22 5.49 -29.24
C ILE A 85 33.51 4.88 -28.67
N ILE A 86 33.43 4.00 -27.67
CA ILE A 86 34.61 3.30 -27.12
C ILE A 86 35.23 2.38 -28.18
N LEU A 87 34.40 1.64 -28.92
CA LEU A 87 34.86 0.78 -30.01
C LEU A 87 35.52 1.60 -31.13
N SER A 88 34.94 2.74 -31.52
CA SER A 88 35.57 3.67 -32.46
C SER A 88 36.91 4.20 -31.94
N GLY A 89 37.01 4.52 -30.64
CA GLY A 89 38.27 4.98 -30.04
C GLY A 89 39.35 3.90 -29.99
N LEU A 90 38.97 2.63 -29.81
CA LEU A 90 39.90 1.48 -29.84
C LEU A 90 40.39 1.16 -31.26
N GLN A 91 39.66 1.58 -32.31
CA GLN A 91 40.17 1.52 -33.68
C GLN A 91 41.29 2.54 -33.92
N VAL A 92 41.25 3.68 -33.23
CA VAL A 92 42.29 4.73 -33.30
C VAL A 92 43.52 4.35 -32.47
N ASP A 93 43.33 3.81 -31.26
CA ASP A 93 44.41 3.27 -30.43
C ASP A 93 43.98 1.94 -29.76
N PRO A 94 44.35 0.80 -30.36
CA PRO A 94 44.04 -0.52 -29.81
C PRO A 94 44.70 -0.78 -28.45
N SER A 95 45.78 -0.06 -28.11
CA SER A 95 46.56 -0.25 -26.88
C SER A 95 46.06 0.57 -25.69
N SER A 96 44.99 1.35 -25.88
CA SER A 96 44.43 2.20 -24.84
C SER A 96 43.82 1.40 -23.68
N ASN A 97 44.58 1.27 -22.59
CA ASN A 97 44.15 0.60 -21.36
C ASN A 97 42.86 1.22 -20.77
N ILE A 98 42.66 2.53 -20.94
CA ILE A 98 41.50 3.25 -20.40
C ILE A 98 40.23 2.85 -21.15
N LEU A 99 40.25 2.83 -22.49
CA LEU A 99 39.09 2.43 -23.29
C LEU A 99 38.76 0.95 -23.12
N GLN A 100 39.78 0.08 -23.06
CA GLN A 100 39.59 -1.35 -22.78
C GLN A 100 39.00 -1.60 -21.38
N ALA A 101 39.40 -0.82 -20.36
CA ALA A 101 38.82 -0.90 -19.03
C ALA A 101 37.35 -0.43 -19.01
N SER A 102 37.05 0.69 -19.68
CA SER A 102 35.67 1.19 -19.81
C SER A 102 34.76 0.21 -20.54
N LEU A 103 35.23 -0.43 -21.62
CA LEU A 103 34.47 -1.44 -22.35
C LEU A 103 34.14 -2.66 -21.45
N ARG A 104 35.15 -3.20 -20.75
CA ARG A 104 34.95 -4.31 -19.81
C ARG A 104 33.99 -3.97 -18.67
N ASN A 105 34.01 -2.72 -18.19
CA ASN A 105 33.08 -2.28 -17.15
C ASN A 105 31.63 -2.19 -17.67
N LEU A 106 31.43 -1.76 -18.92
CA LEU A 106 30.11 -1.77 -19.57
C LEU A 106 29.60 -3.20 -19.81
N GLU A 107 30.46 -4.12 -20.25
CA GLU A 107 30.09 -5.51 -20.51
C GLU A 107 29.81 -6.33 -19.25
N ARG A 108 30.36 -5.92 -18.09
CA ARG A 108 30.09 -6.55 -16.79
C ARG A 108 28.78 -6.10 -16.13
N MET A 109 28.09 -5.10 -16.68
CA MET A 109 26.81 -4.66 -16.14
C MET A 109 25.73 -5.72 -16.44
N PRO A 110 24.94 -6.15 -15.44
CA PRO A 110 23.94 -7.19 -15.64
C PRO A 110 22.87 -6.77 -16.66
N SER A 111 22.42 -7.70 -17.49
CA SER A 111 21.39 -7.49 -18.52
C SER A 111 20.07 -6.94 -17.98
N SER A 112 19.86 -6.97 -16.65
CA SER A 112 18.74 -6.35 -15.94
C SER A 112 18.80 -4.82 -15.85
N LEU A 113 19.97 -4.19 -16.00
CA LEU A 113 20.13 -2.74 -16.13
C LEU A 113 20.15 -2.29 -17.61
N ILE A 114 20.38 -3.22 -18.54
CA ILE A 114 20.33 -3.01 -20.00
C ILE A 114 18.89 -3.15 -20.52
N ARG A 115 18.02 -3.88 -19.81
CA ARG A 115 16.59 -3.99 -20.11
C ARG A 115 15.76 -2.87 -19.46
N THR A 116 15.98 -1.64 -19.90
CA THR A 116 14.89 -0.66 -19.95
C THR A 116 15.11 0.24 -21.16
N ARG A 117 14.16 0.22 -22.10
CA ARG A 117 14.09 1.01 -23.35
C ARG A 117 14.68 0.38 -24.63
N GLY A 118 14.74 -0.95 -24.69
CA GLY A 118 15.04 -1.70 -25.92
C GLY A 118 13.90 -2.63 -26.34
N HIS A 119 12.69 -2.09 -26.50
CA HIS A 119 11.65 -2.71 -27.33
C HIS A 119 11.13 -1.57 -28.20
N ASP A 120 10.87 -1.85 -29.47
CA ASP A 120 10.39 -0.98 -30.55
C ASP A 120 9.17 -0.10 -30.16
N ARG A 121 9.40 0.83 -29.23
CA ARG A 121 8.47 1.80 -28.67
C ARG A 121 8.76 3.09 -29.40
N LEU A 122 7.75 3.61 -30.11
CA LEU A 122 7.63 5.04 -30.39
C LEU A 122 8.15 5.81 -29.18
N GLU A 123 9.09 6.74 -29.39
CA GLU A 123 9.64 7.61 -28.35
C GLU A 123 8.51 8.11 -27.45
N ARG A 124 8.38 7.53 -26.26
CA ARG A 124 7.36 7.95 -25.32
C ARG A 124 7.79 9.29 -24.78
N THR A 125 7.12 10.35 -25.22
CA THR A 125 7.13 11.62 -24.50
C THR A 125 6.44 11.40 -23.16
N ASP A 126 6.91 12.05 -22.10
CA ASP A 126 6.35 11.93 -20.74
C ASP A 126 4.92 12.54 -20.62
N ASP A 127 4.28 12.85 -21.74
CA ASP A 127 2.98 13.51 -21.86
C ASP A 127 1.82 12.71 -21.25
N PHE A 128 1.99 11.39 -21.11
CA PHE A 128 1.00 10.48 -20.55
C PHE A 128 1.39 9.93 -19.16
N ASP A 129 2.41 10.52 -18.54
CA ASP A 129 2.90 10.08 -17.24
C ASP A 129 2.21 10.83 -16.11
N CYS A 130 1.86 10.10 -15.06
CA CYS A 130 1.34 10.70 -13.85
C CYS A 130 2.50 11.32 -13.07
N THR A 131 2.44 12.62 -12.80
CA THR A 131 3.48 13.34 -12.05
C THR A 131 3.61 12.95 -10.58
N LEU A 132 2.69 12.11 -10.06
CA LEU A 132 2.73 11.61 -8.68
C LEU A 132 3.45 10.26 -8.57
N CYS A 133 3.15 9.31 -9.46
CA CYS A 133 3.76 7.98 -9.44
C CYS A 133 4.85 7.80 -10.50
N LEU A 134 5.02 8.77 -11.40
CA LEU A 134 5.99 8.77 -12.51
C LEU A 134 5.86 7.54 -13.42
N LYS A 135 4.63 7.04 -13.57
CA LYS A 135 4.26 5.92 -14.44
C LYS A 135 3.15 6.35 -15.39
N LEU A 136 2.83 5.51 -16.37
CA LEU A 136 1.68 5.73 -17.26
C LEU A 136 0.40 6.01 -16.44
N LEU A 137 -0.32 7.04 -16.85
CA LEU A 137 -1.64 7.38 -16.33
C LEU A 137 -2.57 6.16 -16.43
N TYR A 138 -3.09 5.72 -15.28
CA TYR A 138 -4.07 4.66 -15.16
C TYR A 138 -5.35 5.23 -14.58
N GLU A 139 -6.48 5.01 -15.24
CA GLU A 139 -7.76 5.66 -14.94
C GLU A 139 -7.58 7.18 -14.71
N PRO A 140 -7.11 7.92 -15.73
CA PRO A 140 -6.73 9.32 -15.56
C PRO A 140 -7.93 10.17 -15.16
N ILE A 141 -7.71 11.08 -14.21
CA ILE A 141 -8.65 12.13 -13.84
C ILE A 141 -8.04 13.47 -14.18
N THR A 142 -8.81 14.31 -14.87
CA THR A 142 -8.44 15.70 -15.15
C THR A 142 -9.14 16.62 -14.16
N THR A 143 -8.34 17.30 -13.33
CA THR A 143 -8.83 18.27 -12.35
C THR A 143 -9.38 19.53 -13.04
N PRO A 144 -10.26 20.32 -12.38
CA PRO A 144 -10.75 21.60 -12.92
C PRO A 144 -9.66 22.61 -13.29
N CYS A 145 -8.47 22.50 -12.70
CA CYS A 145 -7.31 23.33 -13.05
C CYS A 145 -6.52 22.82 -14.27
N GLY A 146 -7.00 21.78 -14.96
CA GLY A 146 -6.43 21.25 -16.21
C GLY A 146 -5.36 20.16 -16.04
N HIS A 147 -4.94 19.85 -14.82
CA HIS A 147 -3.90 18.83 -14.56
C HIS A 147 -4.49 17.42 -14.46
N SER A 148 -3.79 16.43 -15.01
CA SER A 148 -4.20 15.03 -15.04
C SER A 148 -3.32 14.13 -14.17
N PHE A 149 -3.95 13.20 -13.46
CA PHE A 149 -3.30 12.25 -12.55
C PHE A 149 -3.99 10.89 -12.62
N CYS A 150 -3.34 9.81 -12.17
CA CYS A 150 -4.06 8.56 -11.90
C CYS A 150 -5.14 8.82 -10.83
N ARG A 151 -6.34 8.24 -10.99
CA ARG A 151 -7.44 8.34 -10.02
C ARG A 151 -6.95 8.07 -8.60
N SER A 152 -6.29 6.93 -8.38
CA SER A 152 -5.78 6.52 -7.07
C SER A 152 -4.77 7.51 -6.48
N CYS A 153 -3.83 8.00 -7.30
CA CYS A 153 -2.77 8.92 -6.87
C CYS A 153 -3.31 10.29 -6.43
N LEU A 154 -4.27 10.85 -7.18
CA LEU A 154 -4.88 12.14 -6.83
C LEU A 154 -5.61 12.03 -5.50
N PHE A 155 -6.50 11.04 -5.33
CA PHE A 155 -7.26 10.86 -4.10
C PHE A 155 -6.36 10.55 -2.90
N GLN A 156 -5.25 9.82 -3.09
CA GLN A 156 -4.25 9.62 -2.04
C GLN A 156 -3.54 10.90 -1.60
N THR A 157 -3.29 11.83 -2.52
CA THR A 157 -2.72 13.13 -2.14
C THR A 157 -3.76 14.02 -1.47
N MET A 158 -5.02 13.94 -1.93
CA MET A 158 -6.12 14.72 -1.37
C MET A 158 -6.50 14.35 0.06
N ASP A 159 -6.09 13.16 0.54
CA ASP A 159 -6.20 12.80 1.96
C ASP A 159 -5.47 13.80 2.88
N ARG A 160 -4.42 14.46 2.39
CA ARG A 160 -3.66 15.44 3.18
C ARG A 160 -4.08 16.88 2.90
N SER A 161 -4.45 17.17 1.65
CA SER A 161 -4.78 18.52 1.21
C SER A 161 -5.68 18.48 0.00
N ASN A 162 -6.79 19.23 0.03
CA ASN A 162 -7.69 19.43 -1.10
C ASN A 162 -7.12 20.36 -2.19
N LYS A 163 -5.81 20.37 -2.41
CA LYS A 163 -5.12 21.21 -3.39
C LYS A 163 -4.55 20.36 -4.50
N CYS A 164 -4.53 20.89 -5.72
CA CYS A 164 -3.85 20.27 -6.84
C CYS A 164 -2.36 20.06 -6.51
N PRO A 165 -1.81 18.84 -6.67
CA PRO A 165 -0.41 18.59 -6.36
C PRO A 165 0.58 19.38 -7.24
N LEU A 166 0.16 19.78 -8.45
CA LEU A 166 1.01 20.52 -9.40
C LEU A 166 0.91 22.04 -9.21
N CYS A 167 -0.28 22.61 -9.29
CA CYS A 167 -0.45 24.08 -9.26
C CYS A 167 -1.00 24.63 -7.93
N ARG A 168 -1.32 23.77 -6.96
CA ARG A 168 -1.85 24.13 -5.63
C ARG A 168 -3.23 24.79 -5.62
N THR A 169 -3.91 24.86 -6.75
CA THR A 169 -5.32 25.28 -6.84
C THR A 169 -6.20 24.41 -5.93
N VAL A 170 -7.08 25.03 -5.14
CA VAL A 170 -8.05 24.29 -4.31
C VAL A 170 -9.04 23.55 -5.22
N LEU A 171 -9.19 22.26 -4.99
CA LEU A 171 -10.04 21.37 -5.78
C LEU A 171 -11.30 21.02 -4.98
N PHE A 172 -12.46 21.40 -5.50
CA PHE A 172 -13.77 21.02 -4.95
C PHE A 172 -14.27 19.74 -5.63
N ILE A 173 -13.51 18.65 -5.50
CA ILE A 173 -13.80 17.37 -6.15
C ILE A 173 -13.81 16.24 -5.13
N SER A 174 -14.58 15.19 -5.43
CA SER A 174 -14.71 13.98 -4.64
C SER A 174 -14.66 12.75 -5.55
N PRO A 175 -14.47 11.53 -5.02
CA PRO A 175 -14.54 10.31 -5.82
C PRO A 175 -15.85 10.14 -6.61
N ARG A 176 -16.94 10.76 -6.15
CA ARG A 176 -18.25 10.76 -6.80
C ARG A 176 -18.41 11.85 -7.87
N THR A 177 -17.80 13.01 -7.66
CA THR A 177 -17.92 14.15 -8.60
C THR A 177 -16.82 14.20 -9.64
N CYS A 178 -15.74 13.44 -9.45
CA CYS A 178 -14.62 13.38 -10.38
C CYS A 178 -14.61 12.05 -11.14
N ALA A 179 -15.04 12.11 -12.41
CA ALA A 179 -15.06 10.98 -13.31
C ALA A 179 -13.70 10.79 -14.01
N ILE A 180 -13.46 9.56 -14.46
CA ILE A 180 -12.31 9.24 -15.32
C ILE A 180 -12.46 10.01 -16.63
N SER A 181 -11.37 10.62 -17.09
CA SER A 181 -11.30 11.27 -18.40
C SER A 181 -11.35 10.20 -19.49
N VAL A 182 -12.55 9.92 -19.99
CA VAL A 182 -12.79 8.85 -20.99
C VAL A 182 -11.92 9.04 -22.22
N THR A 183 -11.83 10.26 -22.75
CA THR A 183 -11.02 10.56 -23.93
C THR A 183 -9.54 10.26 -23.70
N LEU A 184 -8.97 10.76 -22.59
CA LEU A 184 -7.57 10.54 -22.27
C LEU A 184 -7.29 9.06 -22.01
N ASN A 185 -8.18 8.38 -21.29
CA ASN A 185 -8.09 6.95 -21.02
C ASN A 185 -8.08 6.12 -22.31
N ASN A 186 -8.98 6.41 -23.26
CA ASN A 186 -9.06 5.71 -24.54
C ASN A 186 -7.82 5.95 -25.41
N ILE A 187 -7.30 7.18 -25.42
CA ILE A 187 -6.05 7.52 -26.12
C ILE A 187 -4.90 6.69 -25.55
N ILE A 188 -4.76 6.66 -24.22
CA ILE A 188 -3.70 5.90 -23.53
C ILE A 188 -3.82 4.40 -23.84
N GLN A 189 -5.02 3.82 -23.72
CA GLN A 189 -5.23 2.38 -23.98
C GLN A 189 -4.90 2.00 -25.44
N ARG A 190 -5.18 2.90 -26.40
CA ARG A 190 -4.90 2.64 -27.81
C ARG A 190 -3.42 2.79 -28.15
N ILE A 191 -2.73 3.77 -27.55
CA ILE A 191 -1.32 4.06 -27.85
C ILE A 191 -0.39 3.13 -27.05
N PHE A 192 -0.72 2.82 -25.79
CA PHE A 192 0.11 2.04 -24.86
C PHE A 192 -0.66 0.84 -24.26
N PRO A 193 -1.19 -0.10 -25.07
CA PRO A 193 -2.05 -1.17 -24.60
C PRO A 193 -1.36 -2.12 -23.60
N GLN A 194 -0.11 -2.48 -23.85
CA GLN A 194 0.65 -3.39 -22.98
C GLN A 194 0.94 -2.74 -21.62
N GLU A 195 1.45 -1.50 -21.63
CA GLU A 195 1.77 -0.78 -20.39
C GLU A 195 0.52 -0.43 -19.58
N TYR A 196 -0.59 -0.10 -20.24
CA TYR A 196 -1.85 0.10 -19.54
C TYR A 196 -2.34 -1.20 -18.88
N ALA A 197 -2.16 -2.35 -19.53
CA ALA A 197 -2.45 -3.66 -18.93
C ALA A 197 -1.54 -3.97 -17.74
N GLU A 198 -0.25 -3.63 -17.80
CA GLU A 198 0.67 -3.72 -16.65
C GLU A 198 0.19 -2.85 -15.48
N ARG A 199 -0.18 -1.60 -15.75
CA ARG A 199 -0.73 -0.69 -14.72
C ARG A 199 -2.02 -1.19 -14.10
N ARG A 200 -2.89 -1.81 -14.90
CA ARG A 200 -4.08 -2.50 -14.41
C ARG A 200 -3.72 -3.65 -13.48
N SER A 201 -2.78 -4.51 -13.87
CA SER A 201 -2.32 -5.62 -13.03
C SER A 201 -1.70 -5.15 -11.72
N GLU A 202 -0.92 -4.05 -11.76
CA GLU A 202 -0.38 -3.43 -10.55
C GLU A 202 -1.52 -2.96 -9.62
N GLN A 203 -2.53 -2.28 -10.13
CA GLN A 203 -3.68 -1.83 -9.34
C GLN A 203 -4.49 -3.02 -8.79
N ASP A 204 -4.77 -4.03 -9.61
CA ASP A 204 -5.50 -5.23 -9.21
C ASP A 204 -4.78 -5.95 -8.06
N SER A 205 -3.44 -6.00 -8.07
CA SER A 205 -2.65 -6.61 -6.99
C SER A 205 -2.72 -5.84 -5.65
N LEU A 206 -3.08 -4.56 -5.68
CA LEU A 206 -3.24 -3.72 -4.49
C LEU A 206 -4.66 -3.77 -3.90
N ILE A 207 -5.62 -4.34 -4.63
CA ILE A 207 -7.03 -4.43 -4.26
C ILE A 207 -7.40 -5.88 -3.93
N ASN A 208 -6.86 -6.84 -4.69
CA ASN A 208 -7.15 -8.26 -4.58
C ASN A 208 -5.94 -9.01 -4.02
N PHE A 209 -5.87 -9.11 -2.69
CA PHE A 209 -4.75 -9.75 -2.01
C PHE A 209 -4.80 -11.29 -2.02
N GLY A 210 -5.86 -11.89 -2.57
CA GLY A 210 -6.12 -13.33 -2.44
C GLY A 210 -6.87 -13.68 -1.15
N ASN A 211 -7.03 -14.96 -0.85
CA ASN A 211 -7.84 -15.43 0.29
C ASN A 211 -7.09 -15.45 1.62
N ASP A 212 -5.75 -15.46 1.60
CA ASP A 212 -4.92 -15.66 2.79
C ASP A 212 -4.13 -14.41 3.17
N LEU A 213 -4.36 -13.30 2.46
CA LEU A 213 -3.77 -12.01 2.79
C LEU A 213 -4.87 -11.03 3.20
N ILE A 214 -4.64 -10.32 4.30
CA ILE A 214 -5.62 -9.38 4.83
C ILE A 214 -4.95 -8.09 5.32
N PRO A 215 -5.50 -6.90 4.99
CA PRO A 215 -5.08 -5.65 5.59
C PRO A 215 -5.55 -5.58 7.04
N LEU A 216 -4.70 -5.05 7.94
CA LEU A 216 -4.95 -5.00 9.38
C LEU A 216 -5.20 -3.58 9.87
N PHE A 217 -6.36 -3.39 10.50
CA PHE A 217 -6.67 -2.25 11.34
C PHE A 217 -6.25 -2.55 12.78
N VAL A 218 -5.30 -1.78 13.31
CA VAL A 218 -4.65 -2.05 14.59
C VAL A 218 -5.24 -1.14 15.65
N MET A 219 -6.11 -1.67 16.51
CA MET A 219 -6.79 -0.87 17.55
C MET A 219 -7.22 -1.68 18.77
N ASP A 220 -8.13 -2.64 18.59
CA ASP A 220 -8.70 -3.42 19.69
C ASP A 220 -9.05 -4.85 19.23
N VAL A 221 -9.34 -5.73 20.18
CA VAL A 221 -9.75 -7.11 19.93
C VAL A 221 -11.24 -7.18 19.61
N VAL A 222 -11.57 -7.64 18.41
CA VAL A 222 -12.96 -7.89 18.01
C VAL A 222 -13.21 -9.39 18.01
N ILE A 223 -14.36 -9.80 18.53
CA ILE A 223 -14.83 -11.20 18.44
C ILE A 223 -15.90 -11.31 17.36
N PRO A 224 -16.07 -12.49 16.73
CA PRO A 224 -17.16 -12.74 15.78
C PRO A 224 -18.55 -12.37 16.31
N CYS A 225 -19.48 -12.09 15.40
CA CYS A 225 -20.89 -11.78 15.70
C CYS A 225 -21.11 -10.43 16.42
N GLN A 226 -20.30 -9.42 16.09
CA GLN A 226 -20.46 -8.04 16.55
C GLN A 226 -20.75 -7.12 15.36
N LYS A 227 -21.61 -6.11 15.59
CA LYS A 227 -21.82 -5.00 14.66
C LYS A 227 -21.58 -3.68 15.38
N PHE A 228 -20.75 -2.80 14.82
CA PHE A 228 -20.43 -1.51 15.43
C PHE A 228 -19.94 -0.48 14.40
N PRO A 229 -20.12 0.83 14.69
CA PRO A 229 -19.59 1.90 13.87
C PRO A 229 -18.07 2.09 14.09
N LEU A 230 -17.34 2.43 13.03
CA LEU A 230 -15.93 2.82 13.09
C LEU A 230 -15.66 4.10 12.30
N HIS A 231 -15.01 5.05 12.95
CA HIS A 231 -14.62 6.31 12.32
C HIS A 231 -13.14 6.31 11.94
N ILE A 232 -12.87 6.41 10.64
CA ILE A 232 -11.53 6.35 10.05
C ILE A 232 -11.05 7.76 9.72
N PHE A 233 -10.09 8.24 10.50
CA PHE A 233 -9.48 9.56 10.32
C PHE A 233 -8.01 9.52 9.88
N GLU A 234 -7.26 8.48 10.25
CA GLU A 234 -5.83 8.40 9.94
C GLU A 234 -5.60 8.21 8.42
N PRO A 235 -4.68 8.98 7.80
CA PRO A 235 -4.39 8.90 6.36
C PRO A 235 -4.12 7.47 5.85
N ARG A 236 -3.35 6.67 6.59
CA ARG A 236 -3.02 5.30 6.21
C ARG A 236 -4.25 4.39 6.10
N TYR A 237 -5.20 4.53 7.03
CA TYR A 237 -6.42 3.72 7.04
C TYR A 237 -7.45 4.24 6.03
N ARG A 238 -7.44 5.54 5.70
CA ARG A 238 -8.23 6.07 4.59
C ARG A 238 -7.83 5.47 3.25
N LEU A 239 -6.53 5.30 3.00
CA LEU A 239 -6.03 4.57 1.84
C LEU A 239 -6.47 3.09 1.86
N MET A 240 -6.30 2.42 3.01
CA MET A 240 -6.72 1.03 3.20
C MET A 240 -8.21 0.85 2.88
N VAL A 241 -9.09 1.69 3.44
CA VAL A 241 -10.55 1.64 3.21
C VAL A 241 -10.88 1.82 1.74
N ARG A 242 -10.27 2.79 1.04
CA ARG A 242 -10.50 2.96 -0.40
C ARG A 242 -10.16 1.71 -1.21
N ARG A 243 -9.03 1.06 -0.90
CA ARG A 243 -8.61 -0.17 -1.58
C ARG A 243 -9.57 -1.34 -1.31
N ILE A 244 -9.94 -1.57 -0.06
CA ILE A 244 -10.82 -2.70 0.26
C ILE A 244 -12.25 -2.47 -0.24
N MET A 245 -12.75 -1.22 -0.31
CA MET A 245 -14.05 -0.87 -0.90
C MET A 245 -14.07 -0.99 -2.43
N GLU A 246 -12.92 -1.00 -3.10
CA GLU A 246 -12.80 -1.38 -4.51
C GLU A 246 -12.69 -2.90 -4.69
N GLY A 247 -12.40 -3.63 -3.60
CA GLY A 247 -12.19 -5.08 -3.56
C GLY A 247 -13.30 -5.82 -2.82
N ASN A 248 -12.92 -6.63 -1.83
CA ASN A 248 -13.83 -7.54 -1.13
C ASN A 248 -14.51 -6.95 0.12
N HIS A 249 -14.24 -5.69 0.46
CA HIS A 249 -14.76 -4.97 1.63
C HIS A 249 -14.33 -5.55 3.00
N ARG A 250 -13.24 -6.33 3.04
CA ARG A 250 -12.79 -7.02 4.26
C ARG A 250 -11.47 -6.50 4.78
N MET A 251 -11.33 -6.49 6.09
CA MET A 251 -10.07 -6.22 6.79
C MET A 251 -10.00 -7.03 8.09
N GLY A 252 -8.81 -7.15 8.66
CA GLY A 252 -8.60 -7.76 9.96
C GLY A 252 -8.54 -6.71 11.06
N MET A 253 -9.19 -6.97 12.20
CA MET A 253 -9.04 -6.17 13.41
C MET A 253 -8.17 -6.91 14.42
N VAL A 254 -7.11 -6.24 14.83
CA VAL A 254 -6.08 -6.80 15.71
C VAL A 254 -5.68 -5.77 16.76
N ILE A 255 -5.32 -6.26 17.94
CA ILE A 255 -4.74 -5.42 19.00
C ILE A 255 -3.21 -5.50 18.96
N ARG A 256 -2.54 -4.47 19.47
CA ARG A 256 -1.13 -4.57 19.86
C ARG A 256 -1.02 -5.15 21.25
N ASP A 257 -0.08 -6.07 21.42
CA ASP A 257 0.36 -6.49 22.73
C ASP A 257 1.07 -5.31 23.43
N PRO A 258 0.53 -4.81 24.55
CA PRO A 258 1.13 -3.68 25.26
C PRO A 258 2.56 -3.95 25.77
N ALA A 259 2.92 -5.21 25.99
CA ALA A 259 4.21 -5.59 26.55
C ALA A 259 5.32 -5.62 25.49
N THR A 260 5.00 -6.08 24.28
CA THR A 260 5.98 -6.29 23.20
C THR A 260 5.88 -5.24 22.08
N ASP A 261 4.81 -4.44 22.07
CA ASP A 261 4.40 -3.56 20.97
C ASP A 261 4.18 -4.29 19.63
N ALA A 262 4.19 -5.62 19.64
CA ALA A 262 3.87 -6.45 18.49
C ALA A 262 2.36 -6.59 18.31
N ILE A 263 1.91 -6.93 17.10
CA ILE A 263 0.51 -7.29 16.89
C ILE A 263 0.22 -8.66 17.52
N ALA A 264 -1.00 -8.84 18.02
CA ALA A 264 -1.44 -10.13 18.53
C ALA A 264 -1.44 -11.21 17.42
N ASP A 265 -1.26 -12.45 17.86
CA ASP A 265 -1.17 -13.64 17.02
C ASP A 265 -2.54 -14.15 16.50
N PHE A 266 -3.65 -13.68 17.10
CA PHE A 266 -5.02 -13.92 16.64
C PHE A 266 -5.76 -12.59 16.42
N ALA A 267 -6.64 -12.60 15.43
CA ALA A 267 -7.44 -11.45 15.02
C ALA A 267 -8.78 -11.91 14.43
N CYS A 268 -9.66 -10.94 14.16
CA CYS A 268 -10.96 -11.20 13.57
C CYS A 268 -11.11 -10.47 12.23
N GLU A 269 -11.55 -11.19 11.21
CA GLU A 269 -11.99 -10.64 9.93
C GLU A 269 -13.29 -9.87 10.18
N VAL A 270 -13.32 -8.65 9.67
CA VAL A 270 -14.50 -7.80 9.68
C VAL A 270 -14.81 -7.34 8.26
N GLU A 271 -16.10 -7.17 7.99
CA GLU A 271 -16.62 -6.72 6.71
C GLU A 271 -17.29 -5.35 6.88
N ILE A 272 -17.02 -4.44 5.95
CA ILE A 272 -17.67 -3.14 5.90
C ILE A 272 -19.04 -3.31 5.25
N THR A 273 -20.11 -3.16 6.03
CA THR A 273 -21.48 -3.27 5.54
C THR A 273 -22.01 -1.94 5.00
N GLU A 274 -21.58 -0.82 5.59
CA GLU A 274 -21.93 0.53 5.13
C GLU A 274 -20.69 1.44 5.19
N CYS A 275 -20.57 2.36 4.24
CA CYS A 275 -19.41 3.24 4.12
C CYS A 275 -19.85 4.66 3.71
N GLU A 276 -19.74 5.60 4.64
CA GLU A 276 -20.05 7.01 4.45
C GLU A 276 -18.76 7.85 4.39
N PRO A 277 -18.31 8.28 3.20
CA PRO A 277 -17.18 9.19 3.09
C PRO A 277 -17.60 10.63 3.43
N LEU A 278 -16.77 11.30 4.23
CA LEU A 278 -16.94 12.68 4.66
C LEU A 278 -16.20 13.66 3.73
N PRO A 279 -16.59 14.97 3.70
CA PRO A 279 -15.98 15.96 2.80
C PRO A 279 -14.47 16.20 2.99
N ASP A 280 -13.93 15.87 4.16
CA ASP A 280 -12.50 15.98 4.48
C ASP A 280 -11.72 14.68 4.20
N GLY A 281 -12.37 13.69 3.58
CA GLY A 281 -11.79 12.39 3.22
C GLY A 281 -11.84 11.34 4.33
N ARG A 282 -12.38 11.66 5.51
CA ARG A 282 -12.63 10.65 6.56
C ARG A 282 -13.77 9.70 6.17
N PHE A 283 -13.89 8.58 6.85
CA PHE A 283 -14.99 7.63 6.66
C PHE A 283 -15.69 7.31 7.97
N VAL A 284 -17.01 7.22 7.94
CA VAL A 284 -17.82 6.53 8.95
C VAL A 284 -18.23 5.19 8.35
N LEU A 285 -17.88 4.10 9.02
CA LEU A 285 -18.13 2.74 8.57
C LEU A 285 -19.10 2.05 9.53
N GLU A 286 -19.99 1.21 9.00
CA GLU A 286 -20.64 0.15 9.77
C GLU A 286 -19.90 -1.16 9.50
N ILE A 287 -19.49 -1.84 10.58
CA ILE A 287 -18.65 -3.03 10.51
C ILE A 287 -19.38 -4.21 11.11
N GLU A 288 -19.33 -5.37 10.46
CA GLU A 288 -19.75 -6.66 11.00
C GLU A 288 -18.57 -7.62 11.11
N SER A 289 -18.34 -8.18 12.31
CA SER A 289 -17.28 -9.16 12.54
C SER A 289 -17.73 -10.58 12.12
N ARG A 290 -16.84 -11.29 11.40
CA ARG A 290 -17.16 -12.54 10.73
C ARG A 290 -16.51 -13.75 11.38
N ARG A 291 -15.23 -13.97 11.11
CA ARG A 291 -14.49 -15.18 11.52
C ARG A 291 -13.12 -14.80 12.01
N ARG A 292 -12.50 -15.70 12.75
CA ARG A 292 -11.16 -15.50 13.31
C ARG A 292 -10.08 -16.11 12.44
N PHE A 293 -8.88 -15.56 12.54
CA PHE A 293 -7.71 -16.08 11.87
C PHE A 293 -6.47 -15.91 12.75
N ARG A 294 -5.46 -16.74 12.50
CA ARG A 294 -4.14 -16.65 13.09
C ARG A 294 -3.22 -15.92 12.12
N ILE A 295 -2.42 -14.99 12.63
CA ILE A 295 -1.43 -14.26 11.81
C ILE A 295 -0.15 -15.10 11.73
N LEU A 296 0.26 -15.45 10.51
CA LEU A 296 1.49 -16.20 10.26
C LEU A 296 2.69 -15.26 10.17
N ARG A 297 2.53 -14.15 9.43
CA ARG A 297 3.51 -13.06 9.34
C ARG A 297 2.84 -11.77 8.95
N SER A 298 3.51 -10.64 9.19
CA SER A 298 2.99 -9.32 8.84
C SER A 298 4.08 -8.35 8.39
N TRP A 299 3.74 -7.43 7.48
CA TRP A 299 4.68 -6.46 6.89
C TRP A 299 4.00 -5.11 6.61
N ASP A 300 4.83 -4.09 6.34
CA ASP A 300 4.33 -2.74 6.07
C ASP A 300 4.00 -2.60 4.60
N GLN A 301 2.83 -2.04 4.31
CA GLN A 301 2.46 -1.70 2.95
C GLN A 301 1.73 -0.36 2.97
N ASP A 302 2.36 0.65 2.38
CA ASP A 302 1.81 2.00 2.25
C ASP A 302 1.33 2.62 3.58
N GLY A 303 2.03 2.28 4.68
CA GLY A 303 1.80 2.81 6.02
C GLY A 303 0.77 2.07 6.86
N TYR A 304 0.12 1.03 6.35
CA TYR A 304 -0.71 0.11 7.15
C TYR A 304 -0.14 -1.31 7.10
N ARG A 305 -0.57 -2.15 8.05
CA ARG A 305 -0.05 -3.51 8.18
C ARG A 305 -0.84 -4.47 7.28
N MET A 306 -0.12 -5.28 6.52
CA MET A 306 -0.67 -6.46 5.84
C MET A 306 -0.25 -7.71 6.60
N ALA A 307 -1.08 -8.75 6.56
CA ALA A 307 -0.75 -10.04 7.13
C ALA A 307 -1.09 -11.19 6.19
N GLU A 308 -0.24 -12.22 6.23
CA GLU A 308 -0.57 -13.55 5.76
C GLU A 308 -1.17 -14.33 6.92
N VAL A 309 -2.29 -15.00 6.67
CA VAL A 309 -3.16 -15.54 7.72
C VAL A 309 -3.55 -16.98 7.46
N GLU A 310 -3.84 -17.68 8.55
CA GLU A 310 -4.44 -19.01 8.54
C GLU A 310 -5.84 -18.92 9.17
N TRP A 311 -6.85 -19.42 8.45
CA TRP A 311 -8.23 -19.43 8.93
C TRP A 311 -8.43 -20.47 10.03
N VAL A 312 -8.98 -20.05 11.17
CA VAL A 312 -9.11 -20.92 12.35
C VAL A 312 -10.52 -21.46 12.45
N GLN A 313 -10.64 -22.79 12.48
CA GLN A 313 -11.88 -23.51 12.73
C GLN A 313 -11.86 -24.17 14.13
N ASP A 314 -13.02 -24.25 14.77
CA ASP A 314 -13.21 -25.04 15.99
C ASP A 314 -12.92 -26.53 15.75
N ILE A 315 -12.59 -27.24 16.83
CA ILE A 315 -12.39 -28.68 16.81
C ILE A 315 -13.78 -29.34 16.73
N PRO A 316 -14.08 -30.17 15.72
CA PRO A 316 -15.38 -30.81 15.62
C PRO A 316 -15.58 -31.84 16.76
N PRO A 317 -16.84 -32.10 17.18
CA PRO A 317 -17.15 -33.15 18.14
C PRO A 317 -16.60 -34.52 17.69
N ARG A 318 -16.11 -35.34 18.63
CA ARG A 318 -15.43 -36.61 18.30
C ARG A 318 -16.40 -37.67 17.82
N ASP A 319 -17.58 -37.72 18.43
CA ASP A 319 -18.62 -38.70 18.14
C ASP A 319 -20.03 -38.07 18.23
N ALA A 320 -21.06 -38.92 18.08
CA ALA A 320 -22.46 -38.50 18.14
C ALA A 320 -22.86 -38.00 19.53
N THR A 321 -22.34 -38.63 20.59
CA THR A 321 -22.62 -38.26 21.98
C THR A 321 -22.05 -36.88 22.31
N ASP A 322 -20.78 -36.61 21.98
CA ASP A 322 -20.17 -35.27 22.14
C ASP A 322 -20.97 -34.19 21.40
N ARG A 323 -21.54 -34.53 20.23
CA ARG A 323 -22.37 -33.60 19.45
C ARG A 323 -23.71 -33.33 20.12
N GLU A 324 -24.37 -34.37 20.64
CA GLU A 324 -25.62 -34.24 21.40
C GLU A 324 -25.41 -33.41 22.67
N ASP A 325 -24.34 -33.69 23.43
CA ASP A 325 -23.98 -32.95 24.65
C ASP A 325 -23.68 -31.47 24.35
N LEU A 326 -22.93 -31.19 23.28
CA LEU A 326 -22.65 -29.81 22.85
C LEU A 326 -23.95 -29.10 22.43
N GLN A 327 -24.85 -29.79 21.72
CA GLN A 327 -26.12 -29.22 21.30
C GLN A 327 -27.03 -28.93 22.50
N GLU A 328 -27.08 -29.83 23.48
CA GLU A 328 -27.82 -29.63 24.73
C GLU A 328 -27.26 -28.44 25.53
N LEU A 329 -25.93 -28.38 25.71
CA LEU A 329 -25.24 -27.27 26.34
C LEU A 329 -25.57 -25.94 25.65
N THR A 330 -25.56 -25.93 24.32
CA THR A 330 -25.89 -24.74 23.50
C THR A 330 -27.34 -24.31 23.69
N ASN A 331 -28.29 -25.25 23.71
CA ASN A 331 -29.71 -24.97 23.92
C ASN A 331 -29.97 -24.39 25.33
N ASN A 332 -29.34 -24.98 26.34
CA ASN A 332 -29.41 -24.52 27.73
C ASN A 332 -28.81 -23.11 27.88
N ALA A 333 -27.65 -22.87 27.28
CA ALA A 333 -27.01 -21.57 27.25
C ALA A 333 -27.88 -20.51 26.53
N ALA A 334 -28.52 -20.88 25.43
CA ALA A 334 -29.41 -19.98 24.69
C ALA A 334 -30.66 -19.63 25.49
N ALA A 335 -31.25 -20.58 26.23
CA ALA A 335 -32.36 -20.32 27.14
C ALA A 335 -31.94 -19.36 28.27
N HIS A 336 -30.76 -19.59 28.86
CA HIS A 336 -30.21 -18.73 29.90
C HIS A 336 -29.95 -17.30 29.38
N ALA A 337 -29.31 -17.16 28.22
CA ALA A 337 -29.04 -15.87 27.59
C ALA A 337 -30.33 -15.09 27.29
N ARG A 338 -31.38 -15.75 26.77
CA ARG A 338 -32.70 -15.12 26.56
C ARG A 338 -33.33 -14.63 27.86
N SER A 339 -33.26 -15.43 28.92
CA SER A 339 -33.77 -15.03 30.24
C SER A 339 -32.97 -13.88 30.86
N TRP A 340 -31.66 -13.85 30.64
CA TRP A 340 -30.82 -12.74 31.08
C TRP A 340 -31.18 -11.46 30.30
N LEU A 341 -31.30 -11.54 28.98
CA LEU A 341 -31.68 -10.41 28.12
C LEU A 341 -33.05 -9.84 28.50
N SER A 342 -34.05 -10.69 28.79
CA SER A 342 -35.37 -10.22 29.24
C SER A 342 -35.29 -9.48 30.58
N THR A 343 -34.46 -9.96 31.52
CA THR A 343 -34.23 -9.34 32.82
C THR A 343 -33.56 -7.97 32.67
N VAL A 344 -32.53 -7.86 31.83
CA VAL A 344 -31.81 -6.59 31.58
C VAL A 344 -32.71 -5.58 30.85
N LYS A 345 -33.52 -6.03 29.89
CA LYS A 345 -34.51 -5.18 29.21
C LYS A 345 -35.54 -4.62 30.19
N ALA A 346 -35.98 -5.41 31.16
CA ALA A 346 -36.93 -4.97 32.18
C ALA A 346 -36.31 -4.03 33.22
N SER A 347 -35.01 -4.15 33.52
CA SER A 347 -34.34 -3.35 34.55
C SER A 347 -33.82 -2.01 34.04
N THR A 348 -33.48 -1.90 32.75
CA THR A 348 -32.90 -0.66 32.19
C THR A 348 -33.98 0.31 31.71
N ARG A 349 -33.82 1.60 32.04
CA ARG A 349 -34.69 2.70 31.57
C ARG A 349 -34.04 3.56 30.49
N ASP A 350 -32.79 3.28 30.16
CA ASP A 350 -32.04 4.03 29.16
C ASP A 350 -32.39 3.54 27.75
N ARG A 351 -33.04 4.40 26.96
CA ARG A 351 -33.49 4.09 25.60
C ARG A 351 -32.35 3.64 24.69
N ARG A 352 -31.15 4.23 24.80
CA ARG A 352 -30.00 3.86 23.96
C ARG A 352 -29.47 2.48 24.31
N LYS A 353 -29.44 2.15 25.61
CA LYS A 353 -29.05 0.81 26.07
C LYS A 353 -30.07 -0.24 25.64
N LEU A 354 -31.37 0.05 25.73
CA LEU A 354 -32.43 -0.82 25.23
C LEU A 354 -32.25 -1.12 23.74
N GLU A 355 -32.02 -0.10 22.93
CA GLU A 355 -31.80 -0.24 21.49
C GLU A 355 -30.56 -1.10 21.18
N ALA A 356 -29.45 -0.89 21.90
CA ALA A 356 -28.27 -1.75 21.79
C ALA A 356 -28.57 -3.22 22.14
N ILE A 357 -29.34 -3.47 23.21
CA ILE A 357 -29.73 -4.83 23.60
C ILE A 357 -30.61 -5.49 22.54
N TYR A 358 -31.59 -4.76 21.98
CA TYR A 358 -32.42 -5.27 20.89
C TYR A 358 -31.59 -5.62 19.64
N ASN A 359 -30.60 -4.79 19.30
CA ASN A 359 -29.70 -5.05 18.18
C ASN A 359 -28.86 -6.31 18.41
N VAL A 360 -28.31 -6.49 19.62
CA VAL A 360 -27.52 -7.68 19.96
C VAL A 360 -28.39 -8.94 19.99
N GLU A 361 -29.62 -8.86 20.53
CA GLU A 361 -30.57 -9.98 20.52
C GLU A 361 -30.99 -10.37 19.10
N ALA A 362 -31.20 -9.38 18.22
CA ALA A 362 -31.52 -9.64 16.81
C ALA A 362 -30.37 -10.34 16.05
N MET A 363 -29.13 -10.20 16.51
CA MET A 363 -27.97 -10.90 15.96
C MET A 363 -27.75 -12.31 16.55
N MET A 364 -28.60 -12.78 17.46
CA MET A 364 -28.45 -14.12 18.06
C MET A 364 -28.47 -15.21 16.97
N PRO A 365 -27.38 -15.97 16.82
CA PRO A 365 -27.32 -17.08 15.86
C PRO A 365 -28.30 -18.19 16.23
N ASN A 366 -28.64 -19.02 15.23
CA ASN A 366 -29.41 -20.23 15.46
C ASN A 366 -28.62 -21.15 16.42
N PRO A 367 -29.21 -21.65 17.53
CA PRO A 367 -28.56 -22.60 18.44
C PRO A 367 -28.08 -23.90 17.77
N GLN A 368 -28.54 -24.21 16.55
CA GLN A 368 -28.03 -25.32 15.74
C GLN A 368 -26.61 -25.08 15.18
N ASP A 369 -26.06 -23.88 15.36
CA ASP A 369 -24.66 -23.54 15.10
C ASP A 369 -23.97 -23.16 16.42
N PRO A 370 -23.47 -24.16 17.18
CA PRO A 370 -22.82 -23.94 18.47
C PRO A 370 -21.60 -23.00 18.39
N GLU A 371 -20.83 -23.08 17.30
CA GLU A 371 -19.63 -22.26 17.12
C GLU A 371 -20.00 -20.78 17.06
N ARG A 372 -20.90 -20.40 16.14
CA ARG A 372 -21.34 -19.00 16.03
C ARG A 372 -22.06 -18.54 17.30
N PHE A 373 -22.93 -19.38 17.86
CA PHE A 373 -23.64 -19.06 19.10
C PHE A 373 -22.67 -18.76 20.25
N SER A 374 -21.61 -19.55 20.41
CA SER A 374 -20.64 -19.34 21.49
C SER A 374 -19.89 -18.01 21.40
N PHE A 375 -19.61 -17.51 20.19
CA PHE A 375 -19.03 -16.18 20.01
C PHE A 375 -20.04 -15.08 20.30
N TRP A 376 -21.28 -15.19 19.80
CA TRP A 376 -22.35 -14.26 20.14
C TRP A 376 -22.59 -14.20 21.64
N LEU A 377 -22.61 -15.34 22.35
CA LEU A 377 -22.77 -15.38 23.80
C LEU A 377 -21.68 -14.55 24.51
N ALA A 378 -20.45 -14.59 24.01
CA ALA A 378 -19.35 -13.81 24.57
C ALA A 378 -19.51 -12.30 24.38
N THR A 379 -20.26 -11.83 23.36
CA THR A 379 -20.51 -10.39 23.13
C THR A 379 -21.47 -9.78 24.15
N LEU A 380 -22.24 -10.61 24.86
CA LEU A 380 -23.19 -10.16 25.88
C LEU A 380 -22.50 -9.56 27.12
N SER A 381 -21.19 -9.83 27.30
CA SER A 381 -20.41 -9.36 28.45
C SER A 381 -19.26 -8.47 27.99
N ASN A 382 -19.03 -7.35 28.66
CA ASN A 382 -17.97 -6.41 28.25
C ASN A 382 -16.62 -6.76 28.90
N ARG A 383 -15.74 -7.45 28.17
CA ARG A 383 -14.49 -8.03 28.68
C ARG A 383 -13.24 -7.24 28.30
N ARG A 384 -12.20 -7.38 29.13
CA ARG A 384 -10.90 -6.75 28.86
C ARG A 384 -10.33 -7.31 27.55
N PRO A 385 -9.52 -6.54 26.82
CA PRO A 385 -8.95 -7.01 25.55
C PRO A 385 -8.21 -8.35 25.65
N SER A 386 -7.49 -8.59 26.76
CA SER A 386 -6.79 -9.86 27.01
C SER A 386 -7.75 -11.06 27.07
N GLU A 387 -8.88 -10.91 27.76
CA GLU A 387 -9.90 -11.97 27.91
C GLU A 387 -10.61 -12.23 26.57
N ARG A 388 -10.87 -11.17 25.79
CA ARG A 388 -11.41 -11.30 24.41
C ARG A 388 -10.43 -12.05 23.50
N LEU A 389 -9.14 -11.77 23.63
CA LEU A 389 -8.11 -12.46 22.85
C LEU A 389 -8.00 -13.94 23.23
N GLU A 390 -8.14 -14.27 24.51
CA GLU A 390 -8.25 -15.67 24.95
C GLU A 390 -9.47 -16.37 24.34
N LEU A 391 -10.64 -15.73 24.34
CA LEU A 391 -11.84 -16.27 23.70
C LEU A 391 -11.64 -16.53 22.20
N LEU A 392 -10.91 -15.64 21.50
CA LEU A 392 -10.51 -15.86 20.10
C LEU A 392 -9.55 -17.04 19.92
N ARG A 393 -8.77 -17.44 20.93
CA ARG A 393 -7.83 -18.57 20.86
C ARG A 393 -8.49 -19.92 21.10
N ILE A 394 -9.57 -19.97 21.88
CA ILE A 394 -10.24 -21.23 22.26
C ILE A 394 -10.84 -21.90 21.02
N ARG A 395 -10.42 -23.13 20.73
CA ARG A 395 -10.96 -23.96 19.62
C ARG A 395 -11.98 -24.99 20.06
N ASP A 396 -12.18 -25.16 21.35
CA ASP A 396 -13.23 -26.00 21.92
C ASP A 396 -14.48 -25.14 22.14
N THR A 397 -15.52 -25.40 21.34
CA THR A 397 -16.79 -24.65 21.41
C THR A 397 -17.47 -24.77 22.77
N ALA A 398 -17.44 -25.97 23.38
CA ALA A 398 -18.09 -26.21 24.67
C ALA A 398 -17.39 -25.40 25.77
N GLU A 399 -16.06 -25.37 25.77
CA GLU A 399 -15.28 -24.54 26.68
C GLU A 399 -15.61 -23.05 26.50
N ARG A 400 -15.72 -22.58 25.26
CA ARG A 400 -16.08 -21.17 24.98
C ARG A 400 -17.47 -20.83 25.50
N ILE A 401 -18.46 -21.73 25.36
CA ILE A 401 -19.81 -21.55 25.93
C ILE A 401 -19.75 -21.48 27.46
N ARG A 402 -19.04 -22.41 28.13
CA ARG A 402 -18.92 -22.42 29.59
C ARG A 402 -18.32 -21.12 30.12
N ARG A 403 -17.24 -20.63 29.49
CA ARG A 403 -16.65 -19.33 29.85
C ARG A 403 -17.62 -18.16 29.62
N GLY A 404 -18.34 -18.17 28.49
CA GLY A 404 -19.37 -17.18 28.19
C GLY A 404 -20.45 -17.11 29.27
N LEU A 405 -20.94 -18.26 29.75
CA LEU A 405 -21.92 -18.33 30.84
C LEU A 405 -21.36 -17.82 32.17
N ILE A 406 -20.10 -18.15 32.50
CA ILE A 406 -19.44 -17.62 33.71
C ILE A 406 -19.35 -16.10 33.64
N TYR A 407 -18.95 -15.54 32.50
CA TYR A 407 -18.85 -14.10 32.32
C TYR A 407 -20.20 -13.40 32.37
N LEU A 408 -21.24 -14.02 31.82
CA LEU A 408 -22.61 -13.51 31.87
C LEU A 408 -23.16 -13.54 33.31
N GLY A 409 -22.88 -14.60 34.08
CA GLY A 409 -23.27 -14.70 35.48
C GLY A 409 -22.55 -13.71 36.41
N ALA A 410 -21.34 -13.27 36.04
CA ALA A 410 -20.60 -12.24 36.76
C ALA A 410 -21.07 -10.80 36.45
N GLU A 411 -21.86 -10.60 35.39
CA GLU A 411 -22.47 -9.32 35.05
C GLU A 411 -23.72 -9.06 35.90
N SER A 412 -23.62 -8.18 36.90
CA SER A 412 -24.80 -7.67 37.60
C SER A 412 -25.78 -7.00 36.61
N PRO A 413 -27.11 -7.05 36.84
CA PRO A 413 -28.15 -6.53 35.93
C PRO A 413 -28.19 -5.00 35.83
N GLY A 414 -27.12 -4.41 35.31
CA GLY A 414 -26.88 -2.98 35.10
C GLY A 414 -25.59 -2.65 34.33
N CYS A 415 -24.79 -3.65 33.92
CA CYS A 415 -23.54 -3.44 33.18
C CYS A 415 -23.72 -3.31 31.66
N ARG A 416 -22.67 -2.79 31.01
CA ARG A 416 -22.63 -2.39 29.60
C ARG A 416 -22.49 -3.63 28.71
N VAL A 417 -23.42 -3.83 27.78
CA VAL A 417 -23.24 -4.74 26.64
C VAL A 417 -22.13 -4.19 25.74
N GLN A 418 -21.32 -5.07 25.17
CA GLN A 418 -20.10 -4.72 24.43
C GLN A 418 -20.39 -4.01 23.10
#